data_AF-K3W4C2-F1
#
_entry.id   AF-K3W4C2-F1
#
_cell.length_a   1.000
_cell.length_b   1.000
_cell.length_c   1.000
_cell.angle_alpha   90.00
_cell.angle_beta   90.00
_cell.angle_gamma   90.00
#
_symmetry.space_group_name_H-M   'P 1'
#
loop_
_entity.id
_entity.type
_entity.pdbx_description
1 polymer ?
#
loop_
_entity_poly.entity_id
_entity_poly.type
_entity_poly.pdbx_seq_one_letter_code
_entity_poly.pdbx_strand_id
1 'polypeptide(L)'
;MEDVDDLEAAIAASLATHRTEEMNRQSAILARNLSALEDPGYYDEDADGLAAAHQEVLTDSYKTHTAHTLNRRMNECATEYAVERSSTVGCWDCGQCTLTNEPYTARCAACGTDAPSHVLVYSDLPPIRFGVEVEVLMPGGRRDGFTLESIARQLTALGDEAVTFEGYTHRTTDDWKIVTDRSLRCTPDDLAFELVSPVLLGSAGIAAFRNVMTNMTRLGIDTNNSCGLHVHVDAEDGSPLSNLRALKAVAGCFVLLEAAFDALVSSSSRRADRNEYCRSNRIVFGRASNRQVWEQIVRARSRHELVNMTNPRNDRYRKLNLTNITRTDRPSTVELRLHGGFASLAGAEAWIRLVLRFCRNAADVTSSCPLVDQASAKVAIDVLFGLVDCDGLEQAFTVDRRLFSDEEVMTTWDCPTCRKRFRSSQSLSQHCVAVGHRIR
;
A
#
# COMPACT_ATOMS: atom_id res chain seq x y z
N MET A 1 11.10 12.12 40.54
CA MET A 1 10.30 13.23 39.99
C MET A 1 11.11 14.52 39.92
N GLU A 2 12.39 14.54 40.33
CA GLU A 2 13.29 15.70 40.14
C GLU A 2 14.21 15.55 38.90
N ASP A 3 14.46 14.33 38.38
CA ASP A 3 15.37 14.12 37.24
C ASP A 3 14.77 14.33 35.83
N VAL A 4 13.44 14.38 35.67
CA VAL A 4 12.80 14.52 34.35
C VAL A 4 12.71 15.99 33.93
N ASP A 5 12.44 16.88 34.89
CA ASP A 5 12.32 18.31 34.65
C ASP A 5 13.69 18.94 34.28
N ASP A 6 14.78 18.44 34.87
CA ASP A 6 16.16 18.86 34.54
C ASP A 6 16.59 18.41 33.14
N LEU A 7 16.12 17.24 32.68
CA LEU A 7 16.40 16.71 31.35
C LEU A 7 15.60 17.47 30.27
N GLU A 8 14.33 17.79 30.53
CA GLU A 8 13.52 18.62 29.63
C GLU A 8 14.10 20.04 29.49
N ALA A 9 14.58 20.64 30.58
CA ALA A 9 15.24 21.94 30.55
C ALA A 9 16.56 21.91 29.76
N ALA A 10 17.36 20.85 29.89
CA ALA A 10 18.61 20.69 29.16
C ALA A 10 18.39 20.48 27.65
N ILE A 11 17.36 19.72 27.27
CA ILE A 11 16.98 19.50 25.87
C ILE A 11 16.45 20.80 25.25
N ALA A 12 15.60 21.55 25.97
CA ALA A 12 15.09 22.84 25.51
C ALA A 12 16.21 23.87 25.29
N ALA A 13 17.19 23.94 26.19
CA ALA A 13 18.35 24.83 26.07
C ALA A 13 19.27 24.47 24.89
N SER A 14 19.50 23.16 24.69
CA SER A 14 20.29 22.66 23.56
C SER A 14 19.62 22.96 22.22
N LEU A 15 18.31 22.75 22.11
CA LEU A 15 17.52 23.07 20.91
C LEU A 15 17.50 24.56 20.60
N ALA A 16 17.40 25.44 21.62
CA ALA A 16 17.44 26.89 21.44
C ALA A 16 18.80 27.38 20.93
N THR A 17 19.88 26.78 21.41
CA THR A 17 21.26 27.12 21.00
C THR A 17 21.51 26.67 19.56
N HIS A 18 21.12 25.44 19.21
CA HIS A 18 21.25 24.91 17.85
C HIS A 18 20.41 25.70 16.83
N ARG A 19 19.23 26.16 17.24
CA ARG A 19 18.35 27.02 16.43
C ARG A 19 19.00 28.37 16.11
N THR A 20 19.72 28.95 17.07
CA THR A 20 20.37 30.26 16.91
C THR A 20 21.62 30.15 16.02
N GLU A 21 22.42 29.11 16.20
CA GLU A 21 23.63 28.88 15.40
C GLU A 21 23.32 28.55 13.93
N GLU A 22 22.31 27.70 13.67
CA GLU A 22 21.92 27.34 12.30
C GLU A 22 21.27 28.53 11.58
N MET A 23 20.46 29.33 12.27
CA MET A 23 19.85 30.54 11.71
C MET A 23 20.90 31.61 11.35
N ASN A 24 21.94 31.75 12.18
CA ASN A 24 23.10 32.62 11.87
C ASN A 24 23.92 32.09 10.69
N ARG A 25 24.09 30.76 10.59
CA ARG A 25 24.83 30.12 9.49
C ARG A 25 24.11 30.27 8.15
N GLN A 26 22.80 30.08 8.14
CA GLN A 26 21.96 30.24 6.95
C GLN A 26 21.84 31.72 6.53
N SER A 27 21.75 32.64 7.50
CA SER A 27 21.80 34.09 7.21
C SER A 27 23.13 34.52 6.58
N ALA A 28 24.26 33.95 7.03
CA ALA A 28 25.57 34.21 6.43
C ALA A 28 25.72 33.63 5.02
N ILE A 29 25.11 32.48 4.73
CA ILE A 29 25.07 31.88 3.39
C ILE A 29 24.19 32.72 2.44
N LEU A 30 23.05 33.21 2.94
CA LEU A 30 22.15 34.07 2.18
C LEU A 30 22.79 35.44 1.86
N ALA A 31 23.48 36.04 2.82
CA ALA A 31 24.24 37.29 2.60
C ALA A 31 25.36 37.11 1.57
N ARG A 32 26.05 35.96 1.56
CA ARG A 32 27.04 35.60 0.53
C ARG A 32 26.41 35.44 -0.85
N ASN A 33 25.25 34.80 -0.93
CA ASN A 33 24.57 34.56 -2.20
C ASN A 33 23.93 35.84 -2.77
N LEU A 34 23.46 36.75 -1.91
CA LEU A 34 22.97 38.08 -2.30
C LEU A 34 24.11 38.97 -2.82
N SER A 35 25.29 38.92 -2.19
CA SER A 35 26.48 39.66 -2.67
C SER A 35 27.02 39.13 -4.02
N ALA A 36 26.63 37.92 -4.43
CA ALA A 36 27.01 37.33 -5.71
C ALA A 36 26.06 37.68 -6.87
N LEU A 37 24.98 38.44 -6.61
CA LEU A 37 23.96 38.83 -7.59
C LEU A 37 23.99 40.32 -7.96
N GLU A 38 24.96 41.10 -7.48
CA GLU A 38 25.15 42.49 -7.90
C GLU A 38 25.92 42.59 -9.23
N ASP A 39 25.21 42.40 -10.35
CA ASP A 39 25.57 43.00 -11.65
C ASP A 39 24.78 44.32 -11.78
N PRO A 40 25.42 45.51 -11.78
CA PRO A 40 24.72 46.78 -11.69
C PRO A 40 24.18 47.17 -13.07
N GLY A 41 22.99 46.68 -13.42
CA GLY A 41 22.48 46.85 -14.78
C GLY A 41 20.99 46.68 -15.03
N TYR A 42 20.09 46.74 -14.03
CA TYR A 42 18.65 46.88 -14.28
C TYR A 42 17.91 47.31 -13.01
N TYR A 43 17.41 48.54 -12.97
CA TYR A 43 16.46 48.97 -11.94
C TYR A 43 15.08 48.44 -12.34
N ASP A 44 14.50 47.57 -11.53
CA ASP A 44 13.07 47.24 -11.58
C ASP A 44 12.46 47.47 -10.19
N GLU A 45 11.37 48.24 -10.14
CA GLU A 45 10.77 48.80 -8.91
C GLU A 45 9.95 47.77 -8.09
N ASP A 46 10.00 46.48 -8.43
CA ASP A 46 9.24 45.40 -7.77
C ASP A 46 10.11 44.41 -6.96
N ALA A 47 11.36 44.77 -6.65
CA ALA A 47 12.29 43.90 -5.91
C ALA A 47 11.81 43.57 -4.47
N ASP A 48 11.15 44.51 -3.79
CA ASP A 48 10.69 44.34 -2.41
C ASP A 48 9.48 43.37 -2.30
N GLY A 49 8.60 43.36 -3.30
CA GLY A 49 7.45 42.44 -3.36
C GLY A 49 7.87 41.00 -3.68
N LEU A 50 8.85 40.83 -4.57
CA LEU A 50 9.40 39.51 -4.92
C LEU A 50 10.23 38.91 -3.77
N ALA A 51 10.98 39.75 -3.05
CA ALA A 51 11.74 39.35 -1.87
C ALA A 51 10.84 38.90 -0.71
N ALA A 52 9.73 39.61 -0.45
CA ALA A 52 8.76 39.22 0.57
C ALA A 52 8.05 37.89 0.24
N ALA A 53 7.64 37.69 -1.01
CA ALA A 53 7.03 36.44 -1.46
C ALA A 53 8.01 35.25 -1.42
N HIS A 54 9.28 35.47 -1.81
CA HIS A 54 10.32 34.44 -1.68
C HIS A 54 10.64 34.12 -0.23
N GLN A 55 10.65 35.11 0.66
CA GLN A 55 10.90 34.90 2.08
C GLN A 55 9.74 34.16 2.77
N GLU A 56 8.50 34.39 2.34
CA GLU A 56 7.34 33.64 2.80
C GLU A 56 7.41 32.17 2.34
N VAL A 57 7.72 31.91 1.06
CA VAL A 57 7.90 30.55 0.50
C VAL A 57 9.07 29.81 1.17
N LEU A 58 10.18 30.50 1.45
CA LEU A 58 11.32 29.91 2.17
C LEU A 58 11.01 29.65 3.64
N THR A 59 10.24 30.53 4.29
CA THR A 59 9.80 30.33 5.68
C THR A 59 8.83 29.18 5.78
N ASP A 60 7.94 29.01 4.80
CA ASP A 60 6.98 27.91 4.75
C ASP A 60 7.66 26.58 4.40
N SER A 61 8.62 26.61 3.48
CA SER A 61 9.50 25.47 3.16
C SER A 61 10.36 25.07 4.37
N TYR A 62 10.90 26.03 5.12
CA TYR A 62 11.69 25.78 6.34
C TYR A 62 10.82 25.26 7.48
N LYS A 63 9.63 25.83 7.71
CA LYS A 63 8.65 25.30 8.69
C LYS A 63 8.25 23.87 8.35
N THR A 64 7.97 23.60 7.07
CA THR A 64 7.62 22.27 6.57
C THR A 64 8.78 21.29 6.70
N HIS A 65 10.01 21.70 6.37
CA HIS A 65 11.21 20.89 6.52
C HIS A 65 11.53 20.60 7.99
N THR A 66 11.43 21.61 8.86
CA THR A 66 11.68 21.48 10.30
C THR A 66 10.62 20.60 10.94
N ALA A 67 9.34 20.74 10.57
CA ALA A 67 8.27 19.85 10.98
C ALA A 67 8.51 18.42 10.52
N HIS A 68 8.90 18.21 9.25
CA HIS A 68 9.23 16.89 8.73
C HIS A 68 10.44 16.26 9.44
N THR A 69 11.50 17.03 9.71
CA THR A 69 12.70 16.53 10.39
C THR A 69 12.42 16.24 11.87
N LEU A 70 11.59 17.05 12.55
CA LEU A 70 11.11 16.74 13.91
C LEU A 70 10.24 15.48 13.91
N ASN A 71 9.30 15.36 12.97
CA ASN A 71 8.45 14.18 12.87
C ASN A 71 9.29 12.92 12.57
N ARG A 72 10.33 13.05 11.73
CA ARG A 72 11.27 11.97 11.43
C ARG A 72 12.08 11.57 12.66
N ARG A 73 12.60 12.54 13.42
CA ARG A 73 13.37 12.29 14.66
C ARG A 73 12.50 11.74 15.79
N MET A 74 11.25 12.19 15.90
CA MET A 74 10.26 11.62 16.80
C MET A 74 9.93 10.18 16.40
N ASN A 75 9.76 9.91 15.10
CA ASN A 75 9.55 8.57 14.60
C ASN A 75 10.78 7.66 14.80
N GLU A 76 12.00 8.17 14.61
CA GLU A 76 13.26 7.46 14.87
C GLU A 76 13.41 7.14 16.37
N CYS A 77 13.12 8.09 17.25
CA CYS A 77 13.18 7.89 18.71
C CYS A 77 12.06 6.97 19.23
N ALA A 78 10.85 7.06 18.64
CA ALA A 78 9.75 6.15 18.93
C ALA A 78 10.03 4.73 18.41
N THR A 79 10.70 4.59 17.25
CA THR A 79 11.08 3.27 16.72
C THR A 79 12.17 2.61 17.55
N GLU A 80 13.19 3.34 18.02
CA GLU A 80 14.21 2.77 18.91
C GLU A 80 13.64 2.31 20.27
N TYR A 81 12.64 3.01 20.82
CA TYR A 81 11.98 2.61 22.07
C TYR A 81 10.93 1.49 21.87
N ALA A 82 10.32 1.39 20.68
CA ALA A 82 9.35 0.35 20.34
C ALA A 82 9.98 -1.03 20.04
N VAL A 83 11.29 -1.11 19.83
CA VAL A 83 12.00 -2.37 19.53
C VAL A 83 11.90 -3.39 20.68
N GLU A 84 11.57 -2.99 21.91
CA GLU A 84 11.37 -3.91 23.05
C GLU A 84 9.91 -4.24 23.41
N ARG A 85 8.90 -3.69 22.70
CA ARG A 85 7.48 -4.00 22.97
C ARG A 85 6.74 -4.37 21.68
N SER A 86 6.58 -5.69 21.47
CA SER A 86 5.71 -6.35 20.49
C SER A 86 5.15 -5.46 19.36
N SER A 87 6.01 -4.99 18.46
CA SER A 87 5.65 -4.05 17.40
C SER A 87 4.93 -4.77 16.24
N THR A 88 3.63 -4.99 16.36
CA THR A 88 2.78 -5.33 15.22
C THR A 88 2.59 -4.09 14.35
N VAL A 89 2.80 -4.24 13.03
CA VAL A 89 2.78 -3.13 12.05
C VAL A 89 1.48 -2.32 12.17
N GLY A 90 1.62 -1.01 12.36
CA GLY A 90 0.51 -0.05 12.44
C GLY A 90 -0.10 0.13 13.84
N CYS A 91 0.25 -0.70 14.83
CA CYS A 91 -0.16 -0.50 16.22
C CYS A 91 0.52 0.74 16.83
N TRP A 92 -0.10 1.29 17.87
CA TRP A 92 0.45 2.44 18.61
C TRP A 92 0.11 2.37 20.10
N ASP A 93 1.06 2.77 20.93
CA ASP A 93 0.89 2.79 22.37
C ASP A 93 0.22 4.10 22.81
N CYS A 94 -0.81 3.99 23.63
CA CYS A 94 -1.47 5.15 24.19
C CYS A 94 -0.57 5.85 25.20
N GLY A 95 -0.21 7.11 24.95
CA GLY A 95 0.57 7.92 25.89
C GLY A 95 -0.12 8.19 27.23
N GLN A 96 -1.44 7.98 27.32
CA GLN A 96 -2.23 8.19 28.54
C GLN A 96 -2.37 6.92 29.40
N CYS A 97 -2.77 5.80 28.81
CA CYS A 97 -3.05 4.56 29.55
C CYS A 97 -2.11 3.40 29.22
N THR A 98 -1.11 3.61 28.35
CA THR A 98 -0.11 2.62 27.91
C THR A 98 -0.67 1.39 27.17
N LEU A 99 -1.97 1.36 26.87
CA LEU A 99 -2.56 0.32 26.02
C LEU A 99 -1.97 0.41 24.61
N THR A 100 -1.45 -0.71 24.11
CA THR A 100 -1.15 -0.91 22.68
C THR A 100 -2.46 -1.07 21.91
N ASN A 101 -2.77 -0.12 21.05
CA ASN A 101 -4.01 -0.12 20.26
C ASN A 101 -3.85 -0.89 18.97
N GLU A 102 -4.98 -1.37 18.46
CA GLU A 102 -5.07 -2.05 17.16
C GLU A 102 -4.54 -1.16 16.02
N PRO A 103 -4.00 -1.77 14.95
CA PRO A 103 -3.37 -1.03 13.88
C PRO A 103 -4.27 0.02 13.23
N TYR A 104 -3.70 1.21 13.01
CA TYR A 104 -4.32 2.31 12.27
C TYR A 104 -5.64 2.83 12.86
N THR A 105 -5.88 2.59 14.15
CA THR A 105 -7.07 3.08 14.86
C THR A 105 -6.93 4.55 15.27
N ALA A 106 -8.02 5.31 15.16
CA ALA A 106 -8.04 6.74 15.46
C ALA A 106 -7.99 7.05 16.97
N ARG A 107 -8.44 6.12 17.81
CA ARG A 107 -8.66 6.33 19.24
C ARG A 107 -8.28 5.13 20.06
N CYS A 108 -7.82 5.40 21.27
CA CYS A 108 -7.46 4.36 22.22
C CYS A 108 -8.69 3.57 22.66
N ALA A 109 -8.64 2.24 22.56
CA ALA A 109 -9.76 1.37 22.93
C ALA A 109 -10.09 1.41 24.44
N ALA A 110 -9.12 1.74 25.30
CA ALA A 110 -9.33 1.82 26.75
C ALA A 110 -9.79 3.19 27.23
N CYS A 111 -9.15 4.27 26.78
CA CYS A 111 -9.38 5.61 27.36
C CYS A 111 -9.92 6.64 26.36
N GLY A 112 -10.07 6.29 25.08
CA GLY A 112 -10.62 7.17 24.05
C GLY A 112 -9.68 8.29 23.58
N THR A 113 -8.45 8.38 24.12
CA THR A 113 -7.42 9.33 23.66
C THR A 113 -7.18 9.18 22.17
N ASP A 114 -7.14 10.28 21.43
CA ASP A 114 -6.85 10.26 20.00
C ASP A 114 -5.42 9.76 19.71
N ALA A 115 -5.25 9.12 18.57
CA ALA A 115 -3.94 8.65 18.11
C ALA A 115 -2.98 9.84 17.92
N PRO A 116 -1.68 9.66 18.22
CA PRO A 116 -0.67 10.67 17.94
C PRO A 116 -0.66 11.07 16.45
N SER A 117 -0.31 12.33 16.16
CA SER A 117 -0.35 12.87 14.79
C SER A 117 0.57 12.20 13.77
N HIS A 118 1.56 11.42 14.23
CA HIS A 118 2.47 10.66 13.38
C HIS A 118 1.97 9.25 13.06
N VAL A 119 0.89 8.79 13.72
CA VAL A 119 0.28 7.49 13.47
C VAL A 119 -0.65 7.61 12.27
N LEU A 120 -0.43 6.76 11.26
CA LEU A 120 -1.38 6.62 10.16
C LEU A 120 -2.70 6.06 10.70
N VAL A 121 -3.81 6.72 10.40
CA VAL A 121 -5.15 6.30 10.81
C VAL A 121 -5.99 6.07 9.57
N TYR A 122 -6.66 4.92 9.49
CA TYR A 122 -7.58 4.62 8.40
C TYR A 122 -9.01 4.67 8.90
N SER A 123 -9.89 5.31 8.12
CA SER A 123 -11.33 5.22 8.35
C SER A 123 -11.83 3.76 8.22
N ASP A 124 -12.93 3.44 8.89
CA ASP A 124 -13.52 2.09 8.92
C ASP A 124 -13.83 1.55 7.53
N LEU A 125 -13.50 0.27 7.29
CA LEU A 125 -13.77 -0.36 6.01
C LEU A 125 -15.28 -0.53 5.78
N PRO A 126 -15.75 -0.34 4.53
CA PRO A 126 -17.12 -0.68 4.20
C PRO A 126 -17.35 -2.18 4.44
N PRO A 127 -18.57 -2.61 4.82
CA PRO A 127 -18.92 -4.01 5.06
C PRO A 127 -19.07 -4.75 3.72
N ILE A 128 -17.95 -4.91 3.00
CA ILE A 128 -17.87 -5.58 1.71
C ILE A 128 -17.02 -6.85 1.86
N ARG A 129 -17.50 -7.94 1.24
CA ARG A 129 -16.76 -9.19 1.19
C ARG A 129 -15.67 -9.10 0.13
N PHE A 130 -14.55 -9.75 0.39
CA PHE A 130 -13.43 -9.77 -0.54
C PHE A 130 -12.61 -11.04 -0.40
N GLY A 131 -11.76 -11.31 -1.38
CA GLY A 131 -10.73 -12.33 -1.32
C GLY A 131 -9.41 -11.76 -1.82
N VAL A 132 -8.31 -12.39 -1.42
CA VAL A 132 -6.98 -12.04 -1.91
C VAL A 132 -6.25 -13.27 -2.42
N GLU A 133 -5.50 -13.06 -3.50
CA GLU A 133 -4.55 -14.00 -4.07
C GLU A 133 -3.16 -13.38 -3.93
N VAL A 134 -2.29 -14.02 -3.17
CA VAL A 134 -0.95 -13.52 -2.87
C VAL A 134 0.09 -14.45 -3.48
N GLU A 135 0.72 -14.00 -4.55
CA GLU A 135 1.79 -14.75 -5.20
C GLU A 135 3.10 -14.54 -4.44
N VAL A 136 3.78 -15.63 -4.10
CA VAL A 136 4.97 -15.62 -3.24
C VAL A 136 5.95 -16.72 -3.61
N LEU A 137 7.14 -16.65 -3.01
CA LEU A 137 8.10 -17.75 -3.03
C LEU A 137 8.73 -17.96 -1.66
N MET A 138 9.19 -19.18 -1.41
CA MET A 138 10.08 -19.50 -0.32
C MET A 138 11.50 -19.66 -0.89
N PRO A 139 12.38 -18.64 -0.74
CA PRO A 139 13.74 -18.71 -1.24
C PRO A 139 14.48 -19.91 -0.64
N GLY A 140 15.11 -20.72 -1.50
CA GLY A 140 15.81 -21.95 -1.10
C GLY A 140 14.92 -23.06 -0.56
N GLY A 141 13.59 -22.93 -0.62
CA GLY A 141 12.65 -23.86 0.00
C GLY A 141 12.84 -25.32 -0.42
N ARG A 142 13.11 -25.60 -1.70
CA ARG A 142 13.36 -26.98 -2.17
C ARG A 142 14.68 -27.53 -1.65
N ARG A 143 15.73 -26.71 -1.72
CA ARG A 143 17.06 -27.06 -1.20
C ARG A 143 17.01 -27.38 0.29
N ASP A 144 16.21 -26.61 1.03
CA ASP A 144 16.04 -26.75 2.47
C ASP A 144 15.02 -27.85 2.86
N GLY A 145 14.50 -28.60 1.87
CA GLY A 145 13.63 -29.76 2.08
C GLY A 145 12.15 -29.44 2.35
N PHE A 146 11.72 -28.20 2.16
CA PHE A 146 10.31 -27.84 2.25
C PHE A 146 9.52 -28.44 1.08
N THR A 147 8.27 -28.76 1.35
CA THR A 147 7.21 -28.98 0.36
C THR A 147 6.07 -27.98 0.58
N LEU A 148 5.19 -27.79 -0.41
CA LEU A 148 4.03 -26.90 -0.26
C LEU A 148 3.10 -27.38 0.88
N GLU A 149 2.94 -28.68 1.05
CA GLU A 149 2.22 -29.29 2.17
C GLU A 149 2.89 -28.99 3.52
N SER A 150 4.23 -29.02 3.58
CA SER A 150 4.96 -28.68 4.79
C SER A 150 4.80 -27.20 5.16
N ILE A 151 4.72 -26.31 4.16
CA ILE A 151 4.50 -24.88 4.37
C ILE A 151 3.08 -24.65 4.90
N ALA A 152 2.06 -25.26 4.29
CA ALA A 152 0.66 -25.18 4.75
C ALA A 152 0.51 -25.64 6.21
N ARG A 153 1.11 -26.79 6.56
CA ARG A 153 1.14 -27.28 7.96
C ARG A 153 1.80 -26.30 8.92
N GLN A 154 2.91 -25.68 8.52
CA GLN A 154 3.63 -24.73 9.38
C GLN A 154 2.86 -23.42 9.54
N LEU A 155 2.26 -22.89 8.49
CA LEU A 155 1.42 -21.69 8.59
C LEU A 155 0.23 -21.93 9.53
N THR A 156 -0.43 -23.09 9.40
CA THR A 156 -1.52 -23.51 10.30
C THR A 156 -1.05 -23.65 11.76
N ALA A 157 0.17 -24.12 11.98
CA ALA A 157 0.71 -24.27 13.34
C ALA A 157 1.14 -22.93 13.98
N LEU A 158 1.35 -21.89 13.17
CA LEU A 158 1.84 -20.57 13.62
C LEU A 158 0.74 -19.57 13.95
N GLY A 159 -0.51 -19.82 13.56
CA GLY A 159 -1.62 -18.89 13.74
C GLY A 159 -2.97 -19.58 13.87
N ASP A 160 -4.02 -18.77 14.02
CA ASP A 160 -5.38 -19.26 14.16
C ASP A 160 -6.01 -19.65 12.81
N GLU A 161 -5.45 -19.13 11.71
CA GLU A 161 -5.91 -19.40 10.36
C GLU A 161 -5.43 -20.76 9.84
N ALA A 162 -6.40 -21.64 9.51
CA ALA A 162 -6.10 -22.89 8.84
C ALA A 162 -5.62 -22.65 7.40
N VAL A 163 -4.54 -23.34 7.03
CA VAL A 163 -3.95 -23.30 5.68
C VAL A 163 -3.80 -24.72 5.13
N THR A 164 -4.38 -24.97 3.97
CA THR A 164 -4.31 -26.27 3.28
C THR A 164 -3.50 -26.16 1.98
N PHE A 165 -3.03 -27.29 1.46
CA PHE A 165 -2.46 -27.36 0.12
C PHE A 165 -3.45 -28.07 -0.81
N GLU A 166 -3.80 -27.45 -1.92
CA GLU A 166 -4.90 -27.89 -2.79
C GLU A 166 -4.47 -28.14 -4.26
N GLY A 167 -3.19 -27.98 -4.56
CA GLY A 167 -2.72 -27.98 -5.95
C GLY A 167 -3.36 -26.84 -6.76
N TYR A 168 -3.55 -27.03 -8.07
CA TYR A 168 -4.18 -26.01 -8.91
C TYR A 168 -5.71 -26.11 -8.84
N THR A 169 -6.36 -25.12 -8.24
CA THR A 169 -7.84 -25.09 -8.13
C THR A 169 -8.40 -23.68 -7.99
N HIS A 170 -9.57 -23.45 -8.60
CA HIS A 170 -10.36 -22.22 -8.47
C HIS A 170 -11.48 -22.33 -7.42
N ARG A 171 -11.58 -23.46 -6.70
CA ARG A 171 -12.63 -23.69 -5.71
C ARG A 171 -12.48 -22.76 -4.50
N THR A 172 -13.54 -22.07 -4.10
CA THR A 172 -13.59 -21.31 -2.85
C THR A 172 -13.64 -22.27 -1.65
N THR A 173 -12.87 -21.96 -0.61
CA THR A 173 -12.75 -22.75 0.62
C THR A 173 -12.98 -21.85 1.84
N ASP A 174 -13.34 -22.46 2.97
CA ASP A 174 -13.46 -21.76 4.26
C ASP A 174 -12.08 -21.50 4.90
N ASP A 175 -11.08 -22.25 4.47
CA ASP A 175 -9.68 -22.12 4.89
C ASP A 175 -8.84 -21.36 3.84
N TRP A 176 -7.69 -20.84 4.26
CA TRP A 176 -6.67 -20.40 3.34
C TRP A 176 -6.10 -21.59 2.59
N LYS A 177 -5.71 -21.41 1.33
CA LYS A 177 -5.16 -22.49 0.51
C LYS A 177 -3.91 -22.05 -0.22
N ILE A 178 -2.95 -22.96 -0.29
CA ILE A 178 -1.79 -22.87 -1.18
C ILE A 178 -2.16 -23.54 -2.50
N VAL A 179 -2.02 -22.78 -3.59
CA VAL A 179 -2.20 -23.27 -4.96
C VAL A 179 -0.92 -23.11 -5.77
N THR A 180 -0.79 -23.89 -6.83
CA THR A 180 0.36 -23.79 -7.74
C THR A 180 0.13 -22.73 -8.80
N ASP A 181 1.12 -21.86 -9.02
CA ASP A 181 1.12 -20.91 -10.13
C ASP A 181 2.38 -21.08 -10.99
N ARG A 182 2.16 -21.25 -12.30
CA ARG A 182 3.22 -21.42 -13.29
C ARG A 182 3.75 -20.10 -13.84
N SER A 183 3.09 -18.98 -13.56
CA SER A 183 3.51 -17.65 -14.01
C SER A 183 4.70 -17.10 -13.21
N LEU A 184 4.92 -17.64 -12.00
CA LEU A 184 5.96 -17.23 -11.07
C LEU A 184 7.34 -17.68 -11.55
N ARG A 185 8.26 -16.71 -11.62
CA ARG A 185 9.66 -16.96 -11.96
C ARG A 185 10.45 -17.12 -10.67
N CYS A 186 11.07 -18.27 -10.49
CA CYS A 186 11.92 -18.57 -9.34
C CYS A 186 13.10 -19.46 -9.76
N THR A 187 14.10 -19.60 -8.89
CA THR A 187 15.24 -20.49 -9.14
C THR A 187 14.84 -21.96 -8.89
N PRO A 188 15.60 -22.95 -9.40
CA PRO A 188 15.31 -24.36 -9.14
C PRO A 188 15.33 -24.76 -7.65
N ASP A 189 15.97 -23.96 -6.79
CA ASP A 189 16.03 -24.19 -5.35
C ASP A 189 14.84 -23.60 -4.59
N ASP A 190 14.04 -22.74 -5.24
CA ASP A 190 12.91 -22.05 -4.61
C ASP A 190 11.61 -22.86 -4.71
N LEU A 191 10.67 -22.56 -3.81
CA LEU A 191 9.27 -22.96 -3.95
C LEU A 191 8.42 -21.73 -4.23
N ALA A 192 7.84 -21.63 -5.42
CA ALA A 192 6.85 -20.60 -5.74
C ALA A 192 5.43 -21.15 -5.63
N PHE A 193 4.52 -20.34 -5.11
CA PHE A 193 3.11 -20.67 -4.94
C PHE A 193 2.27 -19.41 -4.75
N GLU A 194 0.95 -19.58 -4.82
CA GLU A 194 0.00 -18.53 -4.51
C GLU A 194 -0.77 -18.94 -3.25
N LEU A 195 -0.87 -18.02 -2.28
CA LEU A 195 -1.70 -18.16 -1.10
C LEU A 195 -3.03 -17.44 -1.35
N VAL A 196 -4.13 -18.18 -1.31
CA VAL A 196 -5.47 -17.67 -1.60
C VAL A 196 -6.31 -17.69 -0.33
N SER A 197 -6.98 -16.57 -0.06
CA SER A 197 -7.81 -16.44 1.13
C SER A 197 -9.15 -17.16 1.01
N PRO A 198 -9.79 -17.50 2.14
CA PRO A 198 -11.23 -17.66 2.17
C PRO A 198 -11.93 -16.32 1.89
N VAL A 199 -13.27 -16.29 1.93
CA VAL A 199 -14.00 -15.02 1.82
C VAL A 199 -13.80 -14.21 3.11
N LEU A 200 -13.14 -13.08 2.98
CA LEU A 200 -12.83 -12.13 4.04
C LEU A 200 -13.90 -11.03 4.13
N LEU A 201 -14.06 -10.43 5.30
CA LEU A 201 -15.06 -9.37 5.53
C LEU A 201 -14.52 -8.27 6.46
N GLY A 202 -14.53 -7.03 5.96
CA GLY A 202 -14.24 -5.83 6.74
C GLY A 202 -12.94 -5.91 7.53
N SER A 203 -12.94 -5.32 8.73
CA SER A 203 -11.75 -5.25 9.60
C SER A 203 -11.29 -6.63 10.11
N ALA A 204 -12.22 -7.56 10.37
CA ALA A 204 -11.88 -8.93 10.77
C ALA A 204 -11.11 -9.66 9.65
N GLY A 205 -11.55 -9.48 8.40
CA GLY A 205 -10.85 -10.00 7.23
C GLY A 205 -9.44 -9.44 7.06
N ILE A 206 -9.25 -8.14 7.32
CA ILE A 206 -7.92 -7.52 7.32
C ILE A 206 -7.03 -8.06 8.45
N ALA A 207 -7.58 -8.30 9.64
CA ALA A 207 -6.84 -8.90 10.75
C ALA A 207 -6.35 -10.32 10.40
N ALA A 208 -7.23 -11.16 9.82
CA ALA A 208 -6.87 -12.50 9.36
C ALA A 208 -5.77 -12.45 8.27
N PHE A 209 -5.88 -11.51 7.32
CA PHE A 209 -4.81 -11.26 6.35
C PHE A 209 -3.49 -10.88 7.04
N ARG A 210 -3.53 -9.96 8.01
CA ARG A 210 -2.33 -9.51 8.73
C ARG A 210 -1.63 -10.66 9.45
N ASN A 211 -2.39 -11.53 10.10
CA ASN A 211 -1.89 -12.69 10.82
C ASN A 211 -1.17 -13.66 9.88
N VAL A 212 -1.82 -14.07 8.79
CA VAL A 212 -1.22 -15.04 7.85
C VAL A 212 0.02 -14.47 7.17
N MET A 213 0.01 -13.18 6.78
CA MET A 213 1.18 -12.54 6.16
C MET A 213 2.36 -12.38 7.15
N THR A 214 2.07 -12.13 8.42
CA THR A 214 3.09 -12.12 9.49
C THR A 214 3.72 -13.50 9.64
N ASN A 215 2.90 -14.56 9.59
CA ASN A 215 3.37 -15.94 9.66
C ASN A 215 4.16 -16.35 8.41
N MET A 216 3.80 -15.88 7.22
CA MET A 216 4.60 -16.05 6.01
C MET A 216 5.99 -15.43 6.15
N THR A 217 6.06 -14.20 6.67
CA THR A 217 7.32 -13.50 6.92
C THR A 217 8.20 -14.27 7.91
N ARG A 218 7.62 -14.80 8.99
CA ARG A 218 8.29 -15.68 9.97
C ARG A 218 8.88 -16.94 9.32
N LEU A 219 8.19 -17.54 8.37
CA LEU A 219 8.72 -18.70 7.63
C LEU A 219 9.79 -18.31 6.60
N GLY A 220 10.06 -17.02 6.41
CA GLY A 220 10.96 -16.51 5.37
C GLY A 220 10.40 -16.75 3.97
N ILE A 221 9.09 -16.64 3.82
CA ILE A 221 8.44 -16.50 2.52
C ILE A 221 8.57 -15.03 2.11
N ASP A 222 8.85 -14.80 0.83
CA ASP A 222 9.16 -13.49 0.26
C ASP A 222 8.50 -13.34 -1.12
N THR A 223 8.61 -12.15 -1.71
CA THR A 223 8.13 -11.83 -3.06
C THR A 223 9.26 -11.42 -3.98
N ASN A 224 9.04 -11.52 -5.29
CA ASN A 224 9.93 -10.97 -6.30
C ASN A 224 9.13 -10.22 -7.39
N ASN A 225 9.82 -9.75 -8.43
CA ASN A 225 9.22 -8.97 -9.52
C ASN A 225 8.23 -9.74 -10.41
N SER A 226 8.13 -11.07 -10.26
CA SER A 226 7.08 -11.86 -10.92
C SER A 226 5.82 -11.99 -10.09
N CYS A 227 5.90 -11.78 -8.78
CA CYS A 227 4.76 -11.87 -7.87
C CYS A 227 3.80 -10.69 -8.01
N GLY A 228 2.55 -10.96 -7.67
CA GLY A 228 1.43 -10.05 -7.59
C GLY A 228 0.57 -10.25 -6.34
N LEU A 229 -0.26 -9.24 -6.09
CA LEU A 229 -1.37 -9.27 -5.14
C LEU A 229 -2.66 -8.97 -5.90
N HIS A 230 -3.54 -9.96 -6.02
CA HIS A 230 -4.87 -9.76 -6.60
C HIS A 230 -5.90 -9.58 -5.49
N VAL A 231 -6.81 -8.62 -5.68
CA VAL A 231 -7.90 -8.35 -4.76
C VAL A 231 -9.22 -8.58 -5.49
N HIS A 232 -9.99 -9.55 -5.01
CA HIS A 232 -11.32 -9.88 -5.51
C HIS A 232 -12.36 -9.20 -4.63
N VAL A 233 -13.17 -8.31 -5.20
CA VAL A 233 -14.28 -7.64 -4.51
C VAL A 233 -15.59 -8.32 -4.89
N ASP A 234 -16.37 -8.68 -3.89
CA ASP A 234 -17.63 -9.40 -4.05
C ASP A 234 -18.62 -8.64 -4.94
N ALA A 235 -19.18 -9.34 -5.94
CA ALA A 235 -20.22 -8.88 -6.84
C ALA A 235 -21.33 -9.93 -6.99
N GLU A 236 -21.48 -10.83 -6.03
CA GLU A 236 -22.60 -11.74 -5.90
C GLU A 236 -23.91 -11.00 -5.63
N ASP A 237 -25.04 -11.68 -5.82
CA ASP A 237 -26.34 -11.13 -5.47
C ASP A 237 -26.38 -10.71 -3.98
N GLY A 238 -26.87 -9.49 -3.73
CA GLY A 238 -26.83 -8.85 -2.41
C GLY A 238 -25.60 -7.98 -2.15
N SER A 239 -24.54 -8.07 -2.97
CA SER A 239 -23.42 -7.12 -2.93
C SER A 239 -23.82 -5.74 -3.46
N PRO A 240 -23.22 -4.64 -2.95
CA PRO A 240 -23.31 -3.32 -3.58
C PRO A 240 -22.89 -3.29 -5.06
N LEU A 241 -22.04 -4.24 -5.49
CA LEU A 241 -21.54 -4.38 -6.85
C LEU A 241 -22.37 -5.36 -7.71
N SER A 242 -23.44 -5.94 -7.17
CA SER A 242 -24.24 -6.96 -7.86
C SER A 242 -24.94 -6.44 -9.13
N ASN A 243 -25.38 -5.19 -9.14
CA ASN A 243 -26.21 -4.67 -10.22
C ASN A 243 -25.36 -4.07 -11.36
N LEU A 244 -25.91 -4.09 -12.58
CA LEU A 244 -25.21 -3.60 -13.78
C LEU A 244 -24.80 -2.12 -13.68
N ARG A 245 -25.57 -1.27 -13.00
CA ARG A 245 -25.23 0.15 -12.81
C ARG A 245 -23.92 0.28 -12.03
N ALA A 246 -23.82 -0.41 -10.89
CA ALA A 246 -22.62 -0.40 -10.05
C ALA A 246 -21.40 -0.93 -10.83
N LEU A 247 -21.54 -2.05 -11.54
CA LEU A 247 -20.45 -2.62 -12.34
C LEU A 247 -19.95 -1.66 -13.43
N LYS A 248 -20.84 -0.97 -14.14
CA LYS A 248 -20.47 0.07 -15.12
C LYS A 248 -19.71 1.20 -14.48
N ALA A 249 -20.16 1.67 -13.31
CA ALA A 249 -19.54 2.78 -12.62
C ALA A 249 -18.13 2.43 -12.14
N VAL A 250 -17.94 1.24 -11.54
CA VAL A 250 -16.62 0.72 -11.14
C VAL A 250 -15.70 0.58 -12.36
N ALA A 251 -16.18 -0.08 -13.42
CA ALA A 251 -15.41 -0.26 -14.65
C ALA A 251 -15.02 1.08 -15.30
N GLY A 252 -15.96 2.00 -15.40
CA GLY A 252 -15.74 3.33 -15.95
C GLY A 252 -14.72 4.13 -15.14
N CYS A 253 -14.89 4.18 -13.82
CA CYS A 253 -13.96 4.90 -12.95
C CYS A 253 -12.55 4.30 -13.04
N PHE A 254 -12.42 2.96 -13.03
CA PHE A 254 -11.11 2.32 -13.07
C PHE A 254 -10.40 2.60 -14.39
N VAL A 255 -11.08 2.41 -15.54
CA VAL A 255 -10.47 2.62 -16.86
C VAL A 255 -10.02 4.07 -17.06
N LEU A 256 -10.71 5.03 -16.43
CA LEU A 256 -10.33 6.45 -16.49
C LEU A 256 -9.18 6.78 -15.53
N LEU A 257 -9.20 6.19 -14.33
CA LEU A 257 -8.21 6.43 -13.28
C LEU A 257 -7.03 5.46 -13.30
N GLU A 258 -6.93 4.61 -14.33
CA GLU A 258 -5.89 3.57 -14.43
C GLU A 258 -4.47 4.16 -14.32
N ALA A 259 -4.25 5.36 -14.87
CA ALA A 259 -2.98 6.06 -14.77
C ALA A 259 -2.66 6.53 -13.33
N ALA A 260 -3.68 6.89 -12.55
CA ALA A 260 -3.51 7.20 -11.13
C ALA A 260 -3.12 5.95 -10.36
N PHE A 261 -3.82 4.83 -10.58
CA PHE A 261 -3.47 3.53 -10.01
C PHE A 261 -2.04 3.09 -10.38
N ASP A 262 -1.60 3.31 -11.62
CA ASP A 262 -0.21 3.04 -12.04
C ASP A 262 0.82 3.85 -11.24
N ALA A 263 0.51 5.12 -10.95
CA ALA A 263 1.38 5.97 -10.14
C ALA A 263 1.53 5.45 -8.70
N LEU A 264 0.50 4.77 -8.17
CA LEU A 264 0.53 4.23 -6.81
C LEU A 264 1.36 2.96 -6.67
N VAL A 265 1.60 2.18 -7.73
CA VAL A 265 2.32 0.89 -7.64
C VAL A 265 3.82 1.09 -7.77
N SER A 266 4.62 0.57 -6.84
CA SER A 266 6.09 0.73 -6.84
C SER A 266 6.78 -0.01 -8.00
N SER A 267 6.29 -1.20 -8.36
CA SER A 267 6.90 -2.02 -9.40
C SER A 267 6.68 -1.46 -10.81
N SER A 268 7.75 -0.96 -11.42
CA SER A 268 7.74 -0.40 -12.77
C SER A 268 7.39 -1.41 -13.87
N SER A 269 7.50 -2.72 -13.60
CA SER A 269 7.10 -3.78 -14.51
C SER A 269 5.58 -3.98 -14.57
N ARG A 270 4.85 -3.58 -13.52
CA ARG A 270 3.38 -3.68 -13.42
C ARG A 270 2.67 -2.43 -13.95
N ARG A 271 3.38 -1.29 -14.07
CA ARG A 271 2.85 -0.02 -14.59
C ARG A 271 2.64 -0.04 -16.11
N ALA A 272 1.77 0.86 -16.60
CA ALA A 272 1.44 1.01 -18.01
C ALA A 272 0.97 -0.33 -18.61
N ASP A 273 1.38 -0.67 -19.83
CA ASP A 273 1.01 -1.92 -20.51
C ASP A 273 2.21 -2.89 -20.65
N ARG A 274 3.10 -2.90 -19.64
CA ARG A 274 4.38 -3.64 -19.71
C ARG A 274 4.29 -5.11 -19.28
N ASN A 275 3.20 -5.52 -18.62
CA ASN A 275 3.03 -6.87 -18.11
C ASN A 275 1.88 -7.57 -18.82
N GLU A 276 2.19 -8.67 -19.51
CA GLU A 276 1.21 -9.45 -20.27
C GLU A 276 0.13 -10.11 -19.41
N TYR A 277 0.40 -10.31 -18.11
CA TYR A 277 -0.54 -10.91 -17.16
C TYR A 277 -1.49 -9.90 -16.51
N CYS A 278 -1.23 -8.59 -16.66
CA CYS A 278 -2.10 -7.51 -16.16
C CYS A 278 -2.06 -6.29 -17.11
N ARG A 279 -2.48 -6.50 -18.37
CA ARG A 279 -2.50 -5.44 -19.39
C ARG A 279 -3.47 -4.32 -19.05
N SER A 280 -3.22 -3.14 -19.61
CA SER A 280 -4.09 -1.99 -19.48
C SER A 280 -5.51 -2.32 -19.94
N ASN A 281 -6.54 -1.88 -19.21
CA ASN A 281 -7.91 -1.93 -19.71
C ASN A 281 -8.13 -0.83 -20.74
N ARG A 282 -7.42 0.31 -20.64
CA ARG A 282 -7.59 1.44 -21.56
C ARG A 282 -7.30 1.09 -23.04
N ILE A 283 -6.39 0.15 -23.31
CA ILE A 283 -5.98 -0.21 -24.68
C ILE A 283 -7.16 -0.73 -25.54
N VAL A 284 -8.19 -1.35 -24.94
CA VAL A 284 -9.34 -1.88 -25.69
C VAL A 284 -10.24 -0.77 -26.23
N PHE A 285 -10.10 0.45 -25.72
CA PHE A 285 -10.83 1.64 -26.18
C PHE A 285 -10.04 2.49 -27.19
N GLY A 286 -8.83 2.05 -27.57
CA GLY A 286 -8.00 2.73 -28.57
C GLY A 286 -7.71 4.18 -28.20
N ARG A 287 -7.97 5.11 -29.13
CA ARG A 287 -7.73 6.55 -28.97
C ARG A 287 -8.94 7.33 -28.44
N ALA A 288 -9.93 6.63 -27.87
CA ALA A 288 -11.12 7.28 -27.34
C ALA A 288 -10.76 8.24 -26.19
N SER A 289 -11.42 9.40 -26.17
CA SER A 289 -11.31 10.37 -25.08
C SER A 289 -11.93 9.83 -23.78
N ASN A 290 -11.64 10.44 -22.64
CA ASN A 290 -12.20 10.01 -21.34
C ASN A 290 -13.72 10.02 -21.37
N ARG A 291 -14.31 11.08 -21.93
CA ARG A 291 -15.76 11.17 -22.14
C ARG A 291 -16.28 10.05 -23.03
N GLN A 292 -15.62 9.78 -24.15
CA GLN A 292 -16.04 8.72 -25.08
C GLN A 292 -15.97 7.32 -24.45
N VAL A 293 -14.93 7.04 -23.65
CA VAL A 293 -14.79 5.77 -22.91
C VAL A 293 -15.91 5.62 -21.89
N TRP A 294 -16.14 6.65 -21.07
CA TRP A 294 -17.22 6.64 -20.09
C TRP A 294 -18.57 6.38 -20.76
N GLU A 295 -18.87 7.13 -21.82
CA GLU A 295 -20.12 7.01 -22.56
C GLU A 295 -20.30 5.64 -23.23
N GLN A 296 -19.22 4.96 -23.66
CA GLN A 296 -19.29 3.59 -24.15
C GLN A 296 -19.66 2.61 -23.04
N ILE A 297 -18.97 2.68 -21.90
CA ILE A 297 -19.17 1.77 -20.76
C ILE A 297 -20.59 1.90 -20.19
N VAL A 298 -21.07 3.13 -19.96
CA VAL A 298 -22.41 3.35 -19.39
C VAL A 298 -23.54 2.87 -20.30
N ARG A 299 -23.31 2.78 -21.62
CA ARG A 299 -24.29 2.30 -22.60
C ARG A 299 -24.47 0.78 -22.63
N ALA A 300 -23.56 0.00 -22.02
CA ALA A 300 -23.67 -1.46 -21.98
C ALA A 300 -25.05 -1.91 -21.45
N ARG A 301 -25.73 -2.85 -22.09
CA ARG A 301 -27.11 -3.24 -21.72
C ARG A 301 -27.17 -4.51 -20.88
N SER A 302 -26.05 -5.20 -20.72
CA SER A 302 -25.95 -6.43 -19.95
C SER A 302 -24.58 -6.59 -19.29
N ARG A 303 -24.48 -7.48 -18.29
CA ARG A 303 -23.19 -7.89 -17.69
C ARG A 303 -22.23 -8.44 -18.77
N HIS A 304 -22.73 -9.25 -19.70
CA HIS A 304 -21.96 -9.81 -20.82
C HIS A 304 -21.38 -8.74 -21.75
N GLU A 305 -22.18 -7.74 -22.11
CA GLU A 305 -21.71 -6.65 -22.97
C GLU A 305 -20.63 -5.81 -22.28
N LEU A 306 -20.81 -5.51 -20.99
CA LEU A 306 -19.81 -4.80 -20.18
C LEU A 306 -18.49 -5.58 -20.13
N VAL A 307 -18.54 -6.87 -19.77
CA VAL A 307 -17.36 -7.74 -19.68
C VAL A 307 -16.66 -7.85 -21.04
N ASN A 308 -17.39 -8.06 -22.13
CA ASN A 308 -16.79 -8.17 -23.45
C ASN A 308 -16.15 -6.84 -23.93
N MET A 309 -16.65 -5.70 -23.45
CA MET A 309 -16.07 -4.39 -23.74
C MET A 309 -14.76 -4.16 -22.99
N THR A 310 -14.68 -4.51 -21.71
CA THR A 310 -13.50 -4.25 -20.86
C THR A 310 -12.47 -5.39 -20.87
N ASN A 311 -12.91 -6.61 -21.12
CA ASN A 311 -12.15 -7.87 -21.11
C ASN A 311 -12.51 -8.70 -22.36
N PRO A 312 -12.20 -8.19 -23.58
CA PRO A 312 -12.62 -8.80 -24.84
C PRO A 312 -12.12 -10.23 -24.97
N ARG A 313 -12.95 -11.11 -25.56
CA ARG A 313 -12.66 -12.55 -25.68
C ARG A 313 -12.41 -13.25 -24.33
N ASN A 314 -13.00 -12.72 -23.27
CA ASN A 314 -12.82 -13.24 -21.90
C ASN A 314 -11.35 -13.19 -21.44
N ASP A 315 -10.62 -12.16 -21.89
CA ASP A 315 -9.22 -11.94 -21.54
C ASP A 315 -9.10 -11.49 -20.07
N ARG A 316 -8.75 -12.45 -19.20
CA ARG A 316 -8.55 -12.21 -17.77
C ARG A 316 -7.29 -11.41 -17.46
N TYR A 317 -6.33 -11.34 -18.38
CA TYR A 317 -5.01 -10.74 -18.14
C TYR A 317 -5.03 -9.22 -18.29
N ARG A 318 -5.87 -8.58 -17.47
CA ARG A 318 -6.09 -7.13 -17.39
C ARG A 318 -5.98 -6.66 -15.96
N LYS A 319 -5.60 -5.40 -15.76
CA LYS A 319 -5.50 -4.80 -14.42
C LYS A 319 -6.82 -4.85 -13.66
N LEU A 320 -7.93 -4.57 -14.36
CA LEU A 320 -9.29 -4.88 -13.93
C LEU A 320 -9.80 -6.08 -14.71
N ASN A 321 -9.98 -7.19 -14.01
CA ASN A 321 -10.55 -8.41 -14.55
C ASN A 321 -12.03 -8.54 -14.14
N LEU A 322 -12.94 -8.39 -15.10
CA LEU A 322 -14.38 -8.59 -14.90
C LEU A 322 -14.86 -9.96 -15.40
N THR A 323 -13.98 -10.84 -15.87
CA THR A 323 -14.38 -12.10 -16.49
C THR A 323 -15.19 -13.01 -15.55
N ASN A 324 -14.99 -12.91 -14.24
CA ASN A 324 -15.74 -13.69 -13.25
C ASN A 324 -17.22 -13.29 -13.15
N ILE A 325 -17.58 -12.05 -13.51
CA ILE A 325 -18.97 -11.52 -13.43
C ILE A 325 -19.97 -12.32 -14.28
N THR A 326 -19.50 -12.93 -15.37
CA THR A 326 -20.34 -13.68 -16.33
C THR A 326 -20.13 -15.18 -16.24
N ARG A 327 -19.34 -15.65 -15.27
CA ARG A 327 -19.05 -17.08 -15.10
C ARG A 327 -19.99 -17.70 -14.08
N THR A 328 -20.36 -18.95 -14.33
CA THR A 328 -21.27 -19.72 -13.48
C THR A 328 -20.55 -20.76 -12.63
N ASP A 329 -19.27 -21.00 -12.88
CA ASP A 329 -18.43 -22.01 -12.22
C ASP A 329 -17.56 -21.45 -11.08
N ARG A 330 -17.75 -20.17 -10.75
CA ARG A 330 -16.97 -19.45 -9.74
C ARG A 330 -17.77 -18.25 -9.21
N PRO A 331 -17.38 -17.69 -8.06
CA PRO A 331 -18.04 -16.51 -7.55
C PRO A 331 -17.91 -15.28 -8.46
N SER A 332 -19.00 -14.51 -8.56
CA SER A 332 -19.06 -13.21 -9.23
C SER A 332 -18.23 -12.19 -8.45
N THR A 333 -17.12 -11.76 -9.03
CA THR A 333 -16.17 -10.82 -8.40
C THR A 333 -15.62 -9.81 -9.41
N VAL A 334 -15.30 -8.62 -8.91
CA VAL A 334 -14.44 -7.64 -9.58
C VAL A 334 -13.02 -7.84 -9.09
N GLU A 335 -12.09 -8.19 -9.97
CA GLU A 335 -10.71 -8.52 -9.58
C GLU A 335 -9.74 -7.42 -10.03
N LEU A 336 -8.96 -6.87 -9.10
CA LEU A 336 -7.86 -5.94 -9.37
C LEU A 336 -6.52 -6.67 -9.27
N ARG A 337 -5.78 -6.68 -10.37
CA ARG A 337 -4.56 -7.49 -10.58
C ARG A 337 -3.27 -6.67 -10.64
N LEU A 338 -3.34 -5.35 -10.43
CA LEU A 338 -2.25 -4.43 -10.75
C LEU A 338 -1.08 -4.47 -9.75
N HIS A 339 -1.33 -4.66 -8.46
CA HIS A 339 -0.29 -4.47 -7.44
C HIS A 339 0.73 -5.59 -7.45
N GLY A 340 2.02 -5.29 -7.59
CA GLY A 340 3.08 -6.30 -7.57
C GLY A 340 3.21 -7.05 -6.24
N GLY A 341 4.27 -7.87 -6.13
CA GLY A 341 4.74 -8.39 -4.86
C GLY A 341 4.86 -7.26 -3.83
N PHE A 342 4.57 -7.57 -2.57
CA PHE A 342 4.59 -6.60 -1.50
C PHE A 342 5.98 -6.58 -0.85
N ALA A 343 6.53 -5.37 -0.67
CA ALA A 343 7.76 -5.16 0.09
C ALA A 343 7.50 -5.11 1.61
N SER A 344 6.30 -4.68 2.01
CA SER A 344 5.88 -4.57 3.40
C SER A 344 4.41 -4.96 3.58
N LEU A 345 4.07 -5.45 4.77
CA LEU A 345 2.70 -5.76 5.18
C LEU A 345 1.80 -4.51 5.17
N ALA A 346 2.33 -3.38 5.63
CA ALA A 346 1.63 -2.09 5.60
C ALA A 346 1.21 -1.71 4.17
N GLY A 347 2.13 -1.85 3.20
CA GLY A 347 1.85 -1.54 1.80
C GLY A 347 0.81 -2.48 1.18
N ALA A 348 0.82 -3.77 1.53
CA ALA A 348 -0.18 -4.72 1.07
C ALA A 348 -1.58 -4.42 1.66
N GLU A 349 -1.65 -4.13 2.95
CA GLU A 349 -2.90 -3.77 3.61
C GLU A 349 -3.48 -2.46 3.07
N ALA A 350 -2.64 -1.42 2.90
CA ALA A 350 -3.05 -0.16 2.31
C ALA A 350 -3.63 -0.34 0.90
N TRP A 351 -3.02 -1.22 0.09
CA TRP A 351 -3.54 -1.57 -1.23
C TRP A 351 -4.92 -2.23 -1.16
N ILE A 352 -5.11 -3.24 -0.31
CA ILE A 352 -6.41 -3.90 -0.14
C ILE A 352 -7.46 -2.87 0.26
N ARG A 353 -7.17 -2.04 1.27
CA ARG A 353 -8.11 -1.00 1.74
C ARG A 353 -8.47 0.00 0.64
N LEU A 354 -7.49 0.43 -0.15
CA LEU A 354 -7.72 1.32 -1.29
C LEU A 354 -8.65 0.69 -2.32
N VAL A 355 -8.42 -0.58 -2.68
CA VAL A 355 -9.26 -1.31 -3.64
C VAL A 355 -10.70 -1.44 -3.14
N LEU A 356 -10.89 -1.84 -1.88
CA LEU A 356 -12.23 -2.04 -1.30
C LEU A 356 -13.03 -0.73 -1.26
N ARG A 357 -12.39 0.37 -0.83
CA ARG A 357 -13.00 1.70 -0.80
C ARG A 357 -13.32 2.21 -2.20
N PHE A 358 -12.35 2.12 -3.12
CA PHE A 358 -12.54 2.50 -4.51
C PHE A 358 -13.75 1.78 -5.11
N CYS A 359 -13.80 0.45 -5.03
CA CYS A 359 -14.89 -0.34 -5.59
C CYS A 359 -16.24 0.01 -4.97
N ARG A 360 -16.29 0.17 -3.64
CA ARG A 360 -17.53 0.52 -2.94
C ARG A 360 -18.03 1.91 -3.34
N ASN A 361 -17.17 2.91 -3.34
CA ASN A 361 -17.56 4.30 -3.58
C ASN A 361 -17.81 4.55 -5.07
N ALA A 362 -17.00 3.96 -5.96
CA ALA A 362 -17.22 4.02 -7.40
C ALA A 362 -18.58 3.43 -7.80
N ALA A 363 -19.05 2.38 -7.11
CA ALA A 363 -20.38 1.81 -7.36
C ALA A 363 -21.51 2.83 -7.17
N ASP A 364 -21.33 3.89 -6.39
CA ASP A 364 -22.34 4.92 -6.14
C ASP A 364 -22.24 6.11 -7.11
N VAL A 365 -21.25 6.15 -8.00
CA VAL A 365 -21.15 7.18 -9.04
C VAL A 365 -22.29 7.01 -10.06
N THR A 366 -23.06 8.07 -10.28
CA THR A 366 -24.35 7.98 -10.98
C THR A 366 -24.43 8.63 -12.35
N SER A 367 -23.67 9.69 -12.68
CA SER A 367 -24.09 10.49 -13.86
C SER A 367 -23.05 11.27 -14.66
N SER A 368 -21.80 11.44 -14.22
CA SER A 368 -20.80 12.17 -14.99
C SER A 368 -19.47 11.44 -15.08
N CYS A 369 -18.81 11.61 -16.22
CA CYS A 369 -17.43 11.17 -16.39
C CYS A 369 -16.58 11.82 -15.29
N PRO A 370 -15.89 11.03 -14.45
CA PRO A 370 -15.11 11.57 -13.32
C PRO A 370 -13.87 12.34 -13.76
N LEU A 371 -13.45 12.19 -15.03
CA LEU A 371 -12.20 12.75 -15.53
C LEU A 371 -12.42 13.49 -16.85
N VAL A 372 -11.87 14.70 -16.96
CA VAL A 372 -11.86 15.48 -18.22
C VAL A 372 -10.87 14.90 -19.24
N ASP A 373 -11.06 15.14 -20.53
CA ASP A 373 -10.28 14.49 -21.61
C ASP A 373 -8.76 14.78 -21.59
N GLN A 374 -8.34 15.90 -20.98
CA GLN A 374 -6.94 16.32 -20.87
C GLN A 374 -6.47 16.38 -19.40
N ALA A 375 -7.04 15.55 -18.53
CA ALA A 375 -6.65 15.53 -17.13
C ALA A 375 -5.18 15.11 -16.98
N SER A 376 -4.44 15.86 -16.16
CA SER A 376 -3.08 15.49 -15.78
C SER A 376 -3.08 14.30 -14.81
N ALA A 377 -1.92 13.67 -14.62
CA ALA A 377 -1.75 12.61 -13.62
C ALA A 377 -2.14 13.08 -12.20
N LYS A 378 -1.82 14.33 -11.85
CA LYS A 378 -2.21 14.95 -10.58
C LYS A 378 -3.73 14.98 -10.42
N VAL A 379 -4.45 15.48 -11.42
CA VAL A 379 -5.93 15.53 -11.38
C VAL A 379 -6.53 14.13 -11.25
N ALA A 380 -5.96 13.13 -11.93
CA ALA A 380 -6.43 11.75 -11.81
C ALA A 380 -6.18 11.18 -10.39
N ILE A 381 -5.06 11.51 -9.76
CA ILE A 381 -4.76 11.13 -8.38
C ILE A 381 -5.72 11.82 -7.40
N ASP A 382 -5.95 13.13 -7.56
CA ASP A 382 -6.88 13.90 -6.73
C ASP A 382 -8.31 13.32 -6.81
N VAL A 383 -8.76 12.97 -8.03
CA VAL A 383 -10.07 12.32 -8.24
C VAL A 383 -10.10 10.92 -7.62
N LEU A 384 -9.01 10.15 -7.71
CA LEU A 384 -8.94 8.82 -7.10
C LEU A 384 -9.05 8.91 -5.58
N PHE A 385 -8.29 9.77 -4.91
CA PHE A 385 -8.33 9.88 -3.45
C PHE A 385 -9.62 10.54 -2.95
N GLY A 386 -10.16 11.52 -3.69
CA GLY A 386 -11.51 12.03 -3.43
C GLY A 386 -12.60 10.95 -3.56
N LEU A 387 -12.42 9.97 -4.43
CA LEU A 387 -13.34 8.83 -4.55
C LEU A 387 -13.11 7.77 -3.46
N VAL A 388 -11.87 7.52 -3.05
CA VAL A 388 -11.52 6.58 -1.97
C VAL A 388 -11.96 7.10 -0.60
N ASP A 389 -11.93 8.42 -0.41
CA ASP A 389 -12.41 9.13 0.79
C ASP A 389 -11.78 8.55 2.08
N CYS A 390 -10.46 8.64 2.16
CA CYS A 390 -9.67 8.15 3.30
C CYS A 390 -8.29 8.81 3.34
N ASP A 391 -8.16 9.91 4.07
CA ASP A 391 -6.93 10.72 4.16
C ASP A 391 -5.70 9.90 4.57
N GLY A 392 -5.87 8.94 5.49
CA GLY A 392 -4.76 8.07 5.90
C GLY A 392 -4.22 7.22 4.76
N LEU A 393 -5.07 6.77 3.82
CA LEU A 393 -4.59 6.06 2.63
C LEU A 393 -3.86 7.00 1.68
N GLU A 394 -4.36 8.21 1.47
CA GLU A 394 -3.67 9.22 0.66
C GLU A 394 -2.27 9.52 1.22
N GLN A 395 -2.18 9.70 2.54
CA GLN A 395 -0.91 9.86 3.26
C GLN A 395 -0.02 8.63 3.09
N ALA A 396 -0.54 7.41 3.28
CA ALA A 396 0.24 6.19 3.11
C ALA A 396 0.84 6.10 1.69
N PHE A 397 0.07 6.41 0.65
CA PHE A 397 0.57 6.34 -0.73
C PHE A 397 1.44 7.53 -1.14
N THR A 398 1.32 8.68 -0.47
CA THR A 398 2.12 9.87 -0.77
C THR A 398 3.43 9.88 0.00
N VAL A 399 3.43 9.47 1.27
CA VAL A 399 4.59 9.45 2.17
C VAL A 399 5.43 8.18 1.99
N ASP A 400 4.81 6.99 1.95
CA ASP A 400 5.52 5.70 1.97
C ASP A 400 6.10 5.32 0.60
N ARG A 401 5.55 5.84 -0.50
CA ARG A 401 5.89 5.37 -1.86
C ARG A 401 6.78 6.27 -2.69
N ARG A 402 7.42 7.30 -2.11
CA ARG A 402 8.40 8.15 -2.81
C ARG A 402 7.99 8.29 -4.28
N LEU A 403 6.87 8.99 -4.56
CA LEU A 403 6.40 9.28 -5.93
C LEU A 403 7.52 9.88 -6.82
N PHE A 404 8.69 10.18 -6.24
CA PHE A 404 9.90 10.77 -6.83
C PHE A 404 11.25 10.16 -6.37
N SER A 405 11.38 8.91 -5.89
CA SER A 405 12.72 8.35 -5.64
C SER A 405 12.90 6.87 -6.01
N ASP A 406 14.01 6.56 -6.67
CA ASP A 406 14.32 5.28 -7.32
C ASP A 406 15.11 4.26 -6.47
N GLU A 407 15.43 4.54 -5.20
CA GLU A 407 16.38 3.68 -4.46
C GLU A 407 15.76 2.93 -3.26
N GLU A 408 15.55 1.62 -3.44
CA GLU A 408 15.52 0.63 -2.36
C GLU A 408 16.97 0.26 -1.98
N VAL A 409 17.45 0.73 -0.83
CA VAL A 409 18.68 0.19 -0.22
C VAL A 409 18.32 -1.13 0.46
N MET A 410 18.58 -2.24 -0.23
CA MET A 410 18.34 -3.59 0.26
C MET A 410 19.51 -4.07 1.13
N THR A 411 19.37 -4.00 2.46
CA THR A 411 20.25 -4.73 3.39
C THR A 411 19.74 -6.16 3.59
N THR A 412 20.58 -7.16 3.34
CA THR A 412 20.24 -8.57 3.52
C THR A 412 20.83 -9.16 4.80
N TRP A 413 20.05 -9.94 5.53
CA TRP A 413 20.38 -10.57 6.81
C TRP A 413 20.31 -12.09 6.68
N ASP A 414 21.25 -12.85 7.25
CA ASP A 414 21.24 -14.32 7.16
C ASP A 414 21.05 -14.96 8.56
N CYS A 415 20.20 -15.99 8.66
CA CYS A 415 20.04 -16.76 9.89
C CYS A 415 21.31 -17.56 10.20
N PRO A 416 21.87 -17.46 11.42
CA PRO A 416 23.12 -18.14 11.76
C PRO A 416 22.98 -19.68 11.77
N THR A 417 21.77 -20.19 11.99
CA THR A 417 21.49 -21.64 12.07
C THR A 417 21.20 -22.24 10.69
N CYS A 418 20.17 -21.76 9.99
CA CYS A 418 19.75 -22.34 8.71
C CYS A 418 20.29 -21.61 7.48
N ARG A 419 21.05 -20.52 7.65
CA ARG A 419 21.60 -19.68 6.56
C ARG A 419 20.55 -19.08 5.64
N LYS A 420 19.28 -19.06 6.04
CA LYS A 420 18.20 -18.44 5.30
C LYS A 420 18.33 -16.91 5.33
N ARG A 421 18.09 -16.27 4.19
CA ARG A 421 18.23 -14.83 4.00
C ARG A 421 16.90 -14.08 4.24
N PHE A 422 16.99 -12.90 4.83
CA PHE A 422 15.90 -12.01 5.21
C PHE A 422 16.22 -10.57 4.79
N ARG A 423 15.20 -9.75 4.49
CA ARG A 423 15.37 -8.34 4.10
C ARG A 423 15.44 -7.37 5.28
N SER A 424 15.18 -7.85 6.49
CA SER A 424 15.26 -7.06 7.72
C SER A 424 15.71 -7.93 8.89
N SER A 425 16.34 -7.29 9.89
CA SER A 425 16.69 -7.91 11.17
C SER A 425 15.45 -8.38 11.94
N GLN A 426 14.33 -7.65 11.81
CA GLN A 426 13.05 -8.02 12.42
C GLN A 426 12.53 -9.35 11.87
N SER A 427 12.50 -9.54 10.55
CA SER A 427 12.07 -10.79 9.92
C SER A 427 12.98 -11.96 10.28
N LEU A 428 14.29 -11.73 10.38
CA LEU A 428 15.24 -12.73 10.89
C LEU A 428 14.90 -13.14 12.33
N SER A 429 14.65 -12.16 13.21
CA SER A 429 14.35 -12.43 14.61
C SER A 429 13.06 -13.24 14.78
N GLN A 430 12.02 -12.79 14.09
CA GLN A 430 10.74 -13.47 14.01
C GLN A 430 10.87 -14.91 13.46
N HIS A 431 11.68 -15.10 12.43
CA HIS A 431 12.00 -16.44 11.93
C HIS A 431 12.64 -17.31 13.00
N CYS A 432 13.71 -16.83 13.64
CA CYS A 432 14.41 -17.59 14.66
C CYS A 432 13.47 -18.04 15.79
N VAL A 433 12.59 -17.16 16.27
CA VAL A 433 11.56 -17.52 17.26
C VAL A 433 10.60 -18.59 16.70
N ALA A 434 10.07 -18.37 15.50
CA ALA A 434 9.05 -19.23 14.89
C ALA A 434 9.54 -20.66 14.64
N VAL A 435 10.81 -20.83 14.27
CA VAL A 435 11.40 -22.16 13.97
C VAL A 435 12.32 -22.68 15.08
N GLY A 436 12.40 -21.99 16.22
CA GLY A 436 13.23 -22.39 17.36
C GLY A 436 14.75 -22.25 17.14
N HIS A 437 15.19 -21.40 16.21
CA HIS A 437 16.61 -21.08 16.01
C HIS A 437 17.06 -19.96 16.97
N ARG A 438 18.37 -19.88 17.24
CA ARG A 438 18.94 -18.83 18.09
C ARG A 438 19.61 -17.74 17.24
N ILE A 439 19.31 -16.48 17.54
CA ILE A 439 20.08 -15.32 17.07
C ILE A 439 21.30 -15.22 18.00
N ARG A 440 22.52 -15.17 17.46
CA ARG A 440 23.73 -14.96 18.25
C ARG A 440 24.04 -13.48 18.37
#